data_AF-A0A1I6RCD6-F1
#
_entry.id   AF-A0A1I6RCD6-F1
#
_cell.length_a   1.000
_cell.length_b   1.000
_cell.length_c   1.000
_cell.angle_alpha   90.00
_cell.angle_beta   90.00
_cell.angle_gamma   90.00
#
_symmetry.space_group_name_H-M   'P 1'
#
loop_
_entity.id
_entity.type
_entity.pdbx_description
1 polymer ?
#
loop_
_entity_poly.entity_id
_entity_poly.type
_entity_poly.pdbx_seq_one_letter_code
_entity_poly.pdbx_strand_id
1 'polypeptide(L)'
;MLCYSVPRQSQQPVSNYYSVQEEFIMTNTHIHKRLNKKLLNLTLGLSIAIGGGSMLFTPDTTHAATATKTNTTTNTTATAAENSSIVNDIIATGKQYLGVEYKFGAKTTTTSVFDCSSFVQYIFKQHGIDLPRSSRQQAKVGTKVTKDQLQPGDLVFSDTNRDGVINHVSLYIGDDKLLQTYRVGVGVTVSKFSGSSWDKTFVTARHVITDDNTGNTGDNGNTDNSGDNGSIDDGNTGGNNENDGTIDDTQPEQSDDSTTPTQSSGNSGHYNRNR
;
A
#
# COMPACT_ATOMS: atom_id res chain seq x y z
N MET A 1 -66.62 -20.90 30.22
CA MET A 1 -66.56 -19.43 30.15
C MET A 1 -65.08 -19.06 30.10
N LEU A 2 -64.56 -18.64 28.95
CA LEU A 2 -63.12 -18.43 28.73
C LEU A 2 -62.77 -16.96 28.96
N CYS A 3 -61.88 -16.68 29.92
CA CYS A 3 -61.35 -15.33 30.14
C CYS A 3 -60.02 -15.18 29.38
N TYR A 4 -60.01 -14.35 28.34
CA TYR A 4 -58.79 -13.95 27.66
C TYR A 4 -58.11 -12.80 28.42
N SER A 5 -56.86 -13.01 28.81
CA SER A 5 -56.02 -11.96 29.41
C SER A 5 -55.24 -11.24 28.30
N VAL A 6 -55.41 -9.91 28.19
CA VAL A 6 -54.75 -9.08 27.18
C VAL A 6 -53.50 -8.43 27.80
N PRO A 7 -52.29 -8.64 27.25
CA PRO A 7 -51.09 -8.00 27.76
C PRO A 7 -51.05 -6.50 27.45
N ARG A 8 -50.66 -5.73 28.47
CA ARG A 8 -50.57 -4.27 28.50
C ARG A 8 -49.39 -3.79 27.63
N GLN A 9 -49.64 -3.01 26.58
CA GLN A 9 -48.58 -2.39 25.80
C GLN A 9 -47.82 -1.33 26.62
N SER A 10 -46.50 -1.44 26.69
CA SER A 10 -45.61 -0.44 27.26
C SER A 10 -45.36 0.68 26.25
N GLN A 11 -45.95 1.85 26.48
CA GLN A 11 -45.58 3.04 25.71
C GLN A 11 -44.17 3.49 26.13
N GLN A 12 -43.26 3.54 25.16
CA GLN A 12 -41.96 4.20 25.31
C GLN A 12 -42.10 5.67 24.87
N PRO A 13 -41.44 6.63 25.54
CA PRO A 13 -41.58 8.04 25.22
C PRO A 13 -40.95 8.37 23.86
N VAL A 14 -41.69 9.08 23.01
CA VAL A 14 -41.16 9.66 21.77
C VAL A 14 -40.24 10.84 22.11
N SER A 15 -38.96 10.71 21.74
CA SER A 15 -38.01 11.82 21.86
C SER A 15 -38.18 12.77 20.67
N ASN A 16 -38.70 13.97 20.91
CA ASN A 16 -38.77 15.03 19.91
C ASN A 16 -37.35 15.43 19.48
N TYR A 17 -37.00 15.17 18.23
CA TYR A 17 -35.82 15.77 17.61
C TYR A 17 -36.25 17.05 16.88
N TYR A 18 -35.92 18.21 17.45
CA TYR A 18 -36.26 19.50 16.84
C TYR A 18 -35.44 19.74 15.58
N SER A 19 -36.13 20.09 14.49
CA SER A 19 -35.51 20.71 13.33
C SER A 19 -35.05 22.13 13.70
N VAL A 20 -33.83 22.48 13.33
CA VAL A 20 -33.37 23.87 13.27
C VAL A 20 -32.77 24.14 11.90
N GLN A 21 -33.61 24.64 11.00
CA GLN A 21 -33.16 25.48 9.89
C GLN A 21 -33.00 26.90 10.45
N GLU A 22 -31.83 27.49 10.30
CA GLU A 22 -31.64 28.95 10.34
C GLU A 22 -30.62 29.29 9.24
N GLU A 23 -30.94 30.30 8.45
CA GLU A 23 -30.20 30.72 7.27
C GLU A 23 -29.27 31.90 7.56
N PHE A 24 -28.38 32.21 6.60
CA PHE A 24 -27.64 33.48 6.52
C PHE A 24 -26.59 33.70 7.65
N ILE A 25 -25.51 34.47 7.47
CA ILE A 25 -25.33 35.67 6.64
C ILE A 25 -24.04 35.59 5.79
N MET A 26 -24.12 36.08 4.55
CA MET A 26 -22.95 36.44 3.74
C MET A 26 -22.26 37.70 4.30
N THR A 27 -20.97 37.62 4.67
CA THR A 27 -20.10 38.81 4.68
C THR A 27 -18.79 38.56 3.96
N ASN A 28 -18.61 39.34 2.89
CA ASN A 28 -17.47 39.33 1.98
C ASN A 28 -16.33 40.23 2.52
N THR A 29 -15.14 40.15 1.91
CA THR A 29 -13.89 40.89 2.21
C THR A 29 -13.18 40.44 3.50
N HIS A 30 -11.89 40.12 3.50
CA HIS A 30 -10.82 40.95 2.92
C HIS A 30 -9.83 40.24 1.99
N ILE A 31 -9.47 40.95 0.93
CA ILE A 31 -8.41 40.59 -0.01
C ILE A 31 -7.05 41.01 0.56
N HIS A 32 -6.12 40.07 0.70
CA HIS A 32 -4.69 40.39 0.73
C HIS A 32 -3.96 39.77 -0.47
N LYS A 33 -4.03 40.48 -1.60
CA LYS A 33 -3.03 40.34 -2.67
C LYS A 33 -1.66 40.74 -2.11
N ARG A 34 -0.78 39.77 -1.81
CA ARG A 34 0.66 40.04 -1.71
C ARG A 34 1.33 39.67 -3.02
N LEU A 35 1.65 40.70 -3.80
CA LEU A 35 2.51 40.60 -4.99
C LEU A 35 3.89 40.11 -4.58
N ASN A 36 4.25 38.87 -4.92
CA ASN A 36 5.66 38.50 -5.08
C ASN A 36 6.08 38.93 -6.49
N LYS A 37 6.74 40.09 -6.55
CA LYS A 37 7.23 40.69 -7.79
C LYS A 37 8.34 39.80 -8.40
N LYS A 38 8.29 39.61 -9.72
CA LYS A 38 9.47 39.22 -10.51
C LYS A 38 10.45 40.40 -10.60
N LEU A 39 11.64 40.13 -11.16
CA LEU A 39 12.79 41.03 -11.39
C LEU A 39 13.69 41.18 -10.14
N LEU A 40 15.02 41.21 -10.27
CA LEU A 40 15.84 41.57 -11.43
C LEU A 40 17.12 40.72 -11.54
N ASN A 41 17.57 40.41 -12.76
CA ASN A 41 18.94 39.92 -13.00
C ASN A 41 19.94 41.03 -12.66
N LEU A 42 20.98 40.74 -11.89
CA LEU A 42 22.15 41.62 -11.76
C LEU A 42 23.43 40.87 -12.14
N THR A 43 23.70 40.82 -13.44
CA THR A 43 25.03 40.55 -13.96
C THR A 43 25.92 41.76 -13.69
N LEU A 44 26.80 41.67 -12.69
CA LEU A 44 27.93 42.57 -12.57
C LEU A 44 29.21 41.81 -12.88
N GLY A 45 29.69 41.93 -14.12
CA GLY A 45 31.00 41.43 -14.51
C GLY A 45 32.07 42.29 -13.87
N LEU A 46 33.04 41.66 -13.18
CA LEU A 46 34.31 42.29 -12.84
C LEU A 46 35.39 41.68 -13.73
N SER A 47 35.63 42.33 -14.86
CA SER A 47 36.76 42.01 -15.74
C SER A 47 38.06 42.40 -15.07
N ILE A 48 38.85 41.43 -14.64
CA ILE A 48 40.29 41.63 -14.38
C ILE A 48 41.04 40.90 -15.49
N ALA A 49 41.62 41.70 -16.39
CA ALA A 49 42.54 41.22 -17.40
C ALA A 49 43.99 41.54 -16.97
N ILE A 50 44.93 40.90 -17.69
CA ILE A 50 46.39 41.15 -17.77
C ILE A 50 47.26 40.20 -16.91
N GLY A 51 48.20 39.57 -17.61
CA GLY A 51 49.06 38.47 -17.13
C GLY A 51 48.89 37.26 -18.07
N GLY A 52 49.51 37.20 -19.25
CA GLY A 52 50.85 37.68 -19.58
C GLY A 52 51.83 36.51 -19.53
N GLY A 53 51.67 35.56 -20.45
CA GLY A 53 52.43 34.30 -20.47
C GLY A 53 52.29 33.57 -21.79
N SER A 54 53.24 33.80 -22.70
CA SER A 54 53.31 33.08 -23.98
C SER A 54 53.80 31.66 -23.74
N MET A 55 52.99 30.65 -24.04
CA MET A 55 53.47 29.29 -24.27
C MET A 55 52.94 28.77 -25.60
N LEU A 56 53.87 28.46 -26.50
CA LEU A 56 53.61 27.80 -27.77
C LEU A 56 53.34 26.32 -27.47
N PHE A 57 52.08 25.88 -27.59
CA PHE A 57 51.74 24.47 -27.65
C PHE A 57 51.29 24.10 -29.06
N THR A 58 51.83 22.99 -29.55
CA THR A 58 51.62 22.44 -30.90
C THR A 58 50.18 21.96 -31.09
N PRO A 59 49.65 21.99 -32.33
CA PRO A 59 48.37 21.37 -32.63
C PRO A 59 48.51 19.84 -32.56
N ASP A 60 48.00 19.23 -31.49
CA ASP A 60 47.72 17.79 -31.52
C ASP A 60 46.45 17.54 -32.34
N THR A 61 46.43 16.36 -32.95
CA THR A 61 45.51 15.93 -33.98
C THR A 61 44.07 15.78 -33.49
N THR A 62 43.15 16.12 -34.40
CA THR A 62 41.70 16.02 -34.22
C THR A 62 41.25 14.60 -33.88
N HIS A 63 40.95 14.36 -32.60
CA HIS A 63 40.05 13.29 -32.21
C HIS A 63 38.63 13.84 -32.17
N ALA A 64 37.88 13.59 -33.25
CA ALA A 64 36.45 13.89 -33.28
C ALA A 64 35.72 12.99 -32.28
N ALA A 65 35.45 13.51 -31.09
CA ALA A 65 34.59 12.85 -30.13
C ALA A 65 33.16 12.83 -30.68
N THR A 66 32.79 11.72 -31.32
CA THR A 66 31.40 11.44 -31.69
C THR A 66 30.56 11.46 -30.42
N ALA A 67 29.83 12.55 -30.21
CA ALA A 67 28.87 12.67 -29.13
C ALA A 67 27.68 11.75 -29.45
N THR A 68 27.80 10.47 -29.06
CA THR A 68 26.68 9.52 -29.08
C THR A 68 25.57 10.11 -28.21
N LYS A 69 24.54 10.63 -28.88
CA LYS A 69 23.37 11.23 -28.26
C LYS A 69 22.49 10.10 -27.73
N THR A 70 22.89 9.52 -26.60
CA THR A 70 22.19 8.41 -25.96
C THR A 70 20.73 8.80 -25.73
N ASN A 71 19.81 7.99 -26.27
CA ASN A 71 18.39 8.33 -26.37
C ASN A 71 17.63 8.12 -25.05
N THR A 72 18.24 8.49 -23.91
CA THR A 72 17.76 8.19 -22.56
C THR A 72 16.54 9.04 -22.16
N THR A 73 16.37 10.22 -22.76
CA THR A 73 15.34 11.20 -22.37
C THR A 73 13.91 10.74 -22.67
N THR A 74 13.68 9.87 -23.66
CA THR A 74 12.31 9.42 -24.00
C THR A 74 11.74 8.44 -22.98
N ASN A 75 12.58 7.54 -22.46
CA ASN A 75 12.10 6.45 -21.61
C ASN A 75 11.72 6.96 -20.22
N THR A 76 12.55 7.80 -19.59
CA THR A 76 12.25 8.37 -18.26
C THR A 76 10.93 9.15 -18.23
N THR A 77 10.57 9.84 -19.32
CA THR A 77 9.30 10.57 -19.40
C THR A 77 8.09 9.65 -19.55
N ALA A 78 8.20 8.58 -20.35
CA ALA A 78 7.16 7.56 -20.46
C ALA A 78 6.96 6.85 -19.12
N THR A 79 8.03 6.33 -18.51
CA THR A 79 7.97 5.61 -17.24
C THR A 79 7.42 6.48 -16.09
N ALA A 80 7.73 7.77 -16.04
CA ALA A 80 7.11 8.69 -15.08
C ALA A 80 5.60 8.91 -15.31
N ALA A 81 5.12 8.85 -16.56
CA ALA A 81 3.70 8.91 -16.87
C ALA A 81 2.98 7.60 -16.50
N GLU A 82 3.56 6.44 -16.80
CA GLU A 82 3.01 5.12 -16.40
C GLU A 82 2.95 4.98 -14.87
N ASN A 83 4.04 5.34 -14.17
CA ASN A 83 4.07 5.41 -12.70
C ASN A 83 2.96 6.33 -12.14
N SER A 84 2.62 7.43 -12.84
CA SER A 84 1.50 8.30 -12.46
C SER A 84 0.13 7.66 -12.73
N SER A 85 -0.03 6.87 -13.80
CA SER A 85 -1.28 6.15 -14.07
C SER A 85 -1.57 5.11 -13.00
N ILE A 86 -0.62 4.19 -12.76
CA ILE A 86 -0.79 3.11 -11.76
C ILE A 86 -1.03 3.66 -10.35
N VAL A 87 -0.41 4.80 -9.97
CA VAL A 87 -0.71 5.52 -8.72
C VAL A 87 -2.18 5.94 -8.66
N ASN A 88 -2.71 6.56 -9.72
CA ASN A 88 -4.09 6.99 -9.78
C ASN A 88 -5.06 5.80 -9.74
N ASP A 89 -4.72 4.70 -10.40
CA ASP A 89 -5.53 3.48 -10.45
C ASP A 89 -5.56 2.74 -9.10
N ILE A 90 -4.43 2.62 -8.39
CA ILE A 90 -4.37 2.11 -7.01
C ILE A 90 -5.25 2.96 -6.08
N ILE A 91 -5.17 4.29 -6.20
CA ILE A 91 -5.98 5.23 -5.40
C ILE A 91 -7.47 5.10 -5.76
N ALA A 92 -7.81 4.90 -7.04
CA ALA A 92 -9.18 4.69 -7.49
C ALA A 92 -9.76 3.37 -6.96
N THR A 93 -9.03 2.26 -7.08
CA THR A 93 -9.38 0.96 -6.47
C THR A 93 -9.59 1.09 -4.97
N GLY A 94 -8.68 1.76 -4.24
CA GLY A 94 -8.85 1.96 -2.80
C GLY A 94 -10.09 2.77 -2.42
N LYS A 95 -10.49 3.75 -3.24
CA LYS A 95 -11.71 4.54 -3.03
C LYS A 95 -13.00 3.74 -3.23
N GLN A 96 -12.99 2.65 -3.99
CA GLN A 96 -14.16 1.77 -4.17
C GLN A 96 -14.57 1.08 -2.86
N TYR A 97 -13.63 0.93 -1.90
CA TYR A 97 -13.87 0.26 -0.62
C TYR A 97 -14.22 1.21 0.53
N LEU A 98 -14.44 2.51 0.28
CA LEU A 98 -14.83 3.47 1.31
C LEU A 98 -16.05 2.96 2.12
N GLY A 99 -15.93 2.98 3.45
CA GLY A 99 -16.93 2.45 4.37
C GLY A 99 -16.79 0.96 4.71
N VAL A 100 -16.01 0.15 3.98
CA VAL A 100 -15.79 -1.27 4.32
C VAL A 100 -15.19 -1.40 5.71
N GLU A 101 -15.75 -2.29 6.53
CA GLU A 101 -15.47 -2.34 7.96
C GLU A 101 -14.01 -2.71 8.30
N TYR A 102 -13.54 -2.14 9.41
CA TYR A 102 -12.26 -2.53 9.99
C TYR A 102 -12.39 -3.81 10.83
N LYS A 103 -11.51 -4.77 10.59
CA LYS A 103 -11.28 -5.94 11.45
C LYS A 103 -9.79 -6.21 11.57
N PHE A 104 -9.25 -6.05 12.78
CA PHE A 104 -7.84 -6.39 13.07
C PHE A 104 -7.53 -7.83 12.67
N GLY A 105 -6.44 -8.05 11.92
CA GLY A 105 -6.05 -9.37 11.46
C GLY A 105 -6.92 -9.94 10.33
N ALA A 106 -7.68 -9.11 9.60
CA ALA A 106 -8.49 -9.54 8.46
C ALA A 106 -7.69 -10.39 7.45
N LYS A 107 -8.33 -11.40 6.85
CA LYS A 107 -7.67 -12.19 5.81
C LYS A 107 -7.39 -11.32 4.58
N THR A 108 -6.36 -11.65 3.83
CA THR A 108 -5.93 -10.94 2.61
C THR A 108 -6.78 -11.30 1.40
N THR A 109 -7.49 -12.42 1.50
CA THR A 109 -8.37 -13.01 0.48
C THR A 109 -9.83 -12.58 0.61
N THR A 110 -10.12 -11.54 1.40
CA THR A 110 -11.49 -11.02 1.58
C THR A 110 -11.52 -9.51 1.49
N THR A 111 -12.65 -9.00 1.01
CA THR A 111 -12.93 -7.57 0.78
C THR A 111 -14.14 -7.07 1.55
N SER A 112 -14.81 -7.94 2.33
CA SER A 112 -15.94 -7.53 3.19
C SER A 112 -15.50 -6.88 4.50
N VAL A 113 -14.24 -7.11 4.91
CA VAL A 113 -13.57 -6.49 6.06
C VAL A 113 -12.07 -6.36 5.78
N PHE A 114 -11.42 -5.34 6.32
CA PHE A 114 -9.98 -5.14 6.18
C PHE A 114 -9.31 -4.73 7.51
N ASP A 115 -7.99 -4.97 7.65
CA ASP A 115 -7.14 -4.11 8.49
C ASP A 115 -6.29 -3.19 7.61
N CYS A 116 -5.55 -2.27 8.24
CA CYS A 116 -4.72 -1.29 7.54
C CYS A 116 -3.80 -1.93 6.50
N SER A 117 -3.12 -3.01 6.88
CA SER A 117 -2.15 -3.70 6.05
C SER A 117 -2.76 -4.67 5.05
N SER A 118 -3.91 -5.31 5.34
CA SER A 118 -4.61 -6.14 4.36
C SER A 118 -5.34 -5.31 3.30
N PHE A 119 -5.86 -4.13 3.65
CA PHE A 119 -6.40 -3.15 2.70
C PHE A 119 -5.32 -2.68 1.72
N VAL A 120 -4.20 -2.17 2.23
CA VAL A 120 -3.08 -1.68 1.41
C VAL A 120 -2.51 -2.82 0.55
N GLN A 121 -2.31 -4.01 1.10
CA GLN A 121 -1.86 -5.15 0.31
C GLN A 121 -2.85 -5.52 -0.80
N TYR A 122 -4.15 -5.56 -0.51
CA TYR A 122 -5.17 -5.93 -1.49
C TYR A 122 -5.19 -4.97 -2.68
N ILE A 123 -5.21 -3.65 -2.44
CA ILE A 123 -5.31 -2.66 -3.51
C ILE A 123 -4.04 -2.62 -4.37
N PHE A 124 -2.85 -2.77 -3.79
CA PHE A 124 -1.60 -2.90 -4.55
C PHE A 124 -1.56 -4.21 -5.36
N LYS A 125 -2.08 -5.31 -4.80
CA LYS A 125 -2.11 -6.61 -5.49
C LYS A 125 -3.04 -6.63 -6.71
N GLN A 126 -4.10 -5.81 -6.74
CA GLN A 126 -4.93 -5.65 -7.95
C GLN A 126 -4.14 -5.05 -9.13
N HIS A 127 -3.07 -4.31 -8.83
CA HIS A 127 -2.18 -3.65 -9.80
C HIS A 127 -0.80 -4.34 -9.88
N GLY A 128 -0.77 -5.66 -9.67
CA GLY A 128 0.44 -6.48 -9.83
C GLY A 128 1.50 -6.38 -8.73
N ILE A 129 1.35 -5.47 -7.75
CA ILE A 129 2.38 -5.22 -6.73
C ILE A 129 2.17 -6.08 -5.49
N ASP A 130 3.08 -7.03 -5.25
CA ASP A 130 3.07 -7.87 -4.07
C ASP A 130 3.65 -7.18 -2.83
N LEU A 131 2.78 -6.94 -1.85
CA LEU A 131 3.16 -6.47 -0.51
C LEU A 131 3.11 -7.62 0.51
N PRO A 132 3.99 -7.64 1.52
CA PRO A 132 3.90 -8.60 2.61
C PRO A 132 2.71 -8.29 3.54
N ARG A 133 2.29 -9.27 4.34
CA ARG A 133 1.03 -9.21 5.12
C ARG A 133 0.94 -8.05 6.12
N SER A 134 2.03 -7.75 6.84
CA SER A 134 1.99 -6.82 7.98
C SER A 134 2.61 -5.46 7.68
N SER A 135 2.07 -4.40 8.27
CA SER A 135 2.61 -3.03 8.20
C SER A 135 4.11 -2.96 8.52
N ARG A 136 4.58 -3.75 9.50
CA ARG A 136 6.01 -3.88 9.87
C ARG A 136 6.91 -4.44 8.77
N GLN A 137 6.38 -5.33 7.93
CA GLN A 137 7.09 -5.88 6.77
C GLN A 137 6.97 -4.93 5.58
N GLN A 138 5.79 -4.35 5.34
CA GLN A 138 5.55 -3.35 4.30
C GLN A 138 6.46 -2.12 4.48
N ALA A 139 6.72 -1.72 5.73
CA ALA A 139 7.67 -0.67 6.10
C ALA A 139 9.14 -0.97 5.75
N LYS A 140 9.46 -2.13 5.17
CA LYS A 140 10.77 -2.53 4.65
C LYS A 140 10.82 -2.67 3.13
N VAL A 141 9.68 -2.55 2.44
CA VAL A 141 9.59 -2.63 0.98
C VAL A 141 9.84 -1.26 0.37
N GLY A 142 10.52 -1.22 -0.77
CA GLY A 142 10.74 0.00 -1.54
C GLY A 142 11.68 1.02 -0.89
N THR A 143 11.76 2.19 -1.52
CA THR A 143 12.71 3.26 -1.16
C THR A 143 12.16 4.08 0.01
N LYS A 144 13.04 4.54 0.92
CA LYS A 144 12.62 5.42 2.03
C LYS A 144 12.31 6.82 1.50
N VAL A 145 11.18 7.39 1.92
CA VAL A 145 10.79 8.77 1.61
C VAL A 145 10.74 9.60 2.89
N THR A 146 11.15 10.88 2.83
CA THR A 146 11.01 11.84 3.94
C THR A 146 9.63 12.49 3.94
N LYS A 147 9.17 13.00 5.08
CA LYS A 147 7.78 13.50 5.22
C LYS A 147 7.47 14.67 4.26
N ASP A 148 8.46 15.49 3.96
CA ASP A 148 8.43 16.63 3.03
C ASP A 148 8.51 16.24 1.55
N GLN A 149 8.87 14.98 1.24
CA GLN A 149 8.98 14.45 -0.12
C GLN A 149 7.82 13.51 -0.51
N LEU A 150 6.77 13.42 0.33
CA LEU A 150 5.63 12.53 0.09
C LEU A 150 4.91 12.81 -1.22
N GLN A 151 4.77 11.77 -2.05
CA GLN A 151 4.05 11.77 -3.32
C GLN A 151 2.85 10.81 -3.27
N PRO A 152 1.76 11.09 -4.00
CA PRO A 152 0.64 10.15 -4.13
C PRO A 152 1.16 8.76 -4.53
N GLY A 153 0.69 7.71 -3.85
CA GLY A 153 1.25 6.35 -4.00
C GLY A 153 2.14 5.91 -2.83
N ASP A 154 2.74 6.85 -2.08
CA ASP A 154 3.61 6.51 -0.94
C ASP A 154 2.85 5.86 0.22
N LEU A 155 3.46 4.85 0.83
CA LEU A 155 2.96 4.23 2.05
C LEU A 155 3.53 4.95 3.28
N VAL A 156 2.63 5.46 4.13
CA VAL A 156 2.96 6.16 5.38
C VAL A 156 2.77 5.21 6.55
N PHE A 157 3.80 5.05 7.38
CA PHE A 157 3.81 4.12 8.51
C PHE A 157 3.84 4.86 9.85
N SER A 158 3.04 4.36 10.79
CA SER A 158 2.89 4.95 12.13
C SER A 158 3.05 3.93 13.25
N ASP A 159 3.49 4.44 14.40
CA ASP A 159 3.39 3.81 15.72
C ASP A 159 2.32 4.57 16.52
N THR A 160 1.07 4.12 16.41
CA THR A 160 -0.08 4.78 17.06
C THR A 160 -0.13 4.55 18.57
N ASN A 161 0.55 3.52 19.07
CA ASN A 161 0.59 3.14 20.49
C ASN A 161 1.71 3.85 21.26
N ARG A 162 2.72 4.37 20.55
CA ARG A 162 3.94 4.98 21.08
C ARG A 162 4.82 3.98 21.84
N ASP A 163 4.83 2.73 21.38
CA ASP A 163 5.61 1.62 21.95
C ASP A 163 6.95 1.36 21.20
N GLY A 164 7.26 2.17 20.18
CA GLY A 164 8.44 2.04 19.32
C GLY A 164 8.23 1.09 18.14
N VAL A 165 7.05 0.49 17.97
CA VAL A 165 6.77 -0.52 16.95
C VAL A 165 5.74 -0.01 15.95
N ILE A 166 6.09 -0.04 14.66
CA ILE A 166 5.13 0.25 13.59
C ILE A 166 3.94 -0.69 13.71
N ASN A 167 2.75 -0.13 13.86
CA ASN A 167 1.52 -0.88 14.02
C ASN A 167 0.47 -0.52 12.96
N HIS A 168 0.68 0.55 12.20
CA HIS A 168 -0.28 1.08 11.23
C HIS A 168 0.38 1.50 9.91
N VAL A 169 -0.41 1.45 8.84
CA VAL A 169 -0.03 1.84 7.47
C VAL A 169 -1.21 2.56 6.79
N SER A 170 -0.88 3.54 5.96
CA SER A 170 -1.83 4.32 5.17
C SER A 170 -1.26 4.60 3.78
N LEU A 171 -2.13 4.71 2.76
CA LEU A 171 -1.73 5.20 1.44
C LEU A 171 -1.84 6.73 1.42
N TYR A 172 -0.77 7.45 1.11
CA TYR A 172 -0.83 8.89 0.84
C TYR A 172 -1.40 9.13 -0.55
N ILE A 173 -2.41 9.99 -0.64
CA ILE A 173 -3.18 10.23 -1.88
C ILE A 173 -3.04 11.66 -2.42
N GLY A 174 -1.99 12.38 -1.98
CA GLY A 174 -1.82 13.81 -2.25
C GLY A 174 -2.63 14.70 -1.31
N ASP A 175 -2.55 16.02 -1.51
CA ASP A 175 -3.31 17.06 -0.81
C ASP A 175 -3.39 16.93 0.72
N ASP A 176 -2.32 16.46 1.39
CA ASP A 176 -2.32 16.23 2.85
C ASP A 176 -3.36 15.18 3.32
N LYS A 177 -3.64 14.17 2.50
CA LYS A 177 -4.66 13.12 2.74
C LYS A 177 -4.07 11.70 2.78
N LEU A 178 -4.61 10.88 3.68
CA LEU A 178 -4.34 9.45 3.83
C LEU A 178 -5.60 8.63 3.57
N LEU A 179 -5.52 7.63 2.68
CA LEU A 179 -6.54 6.60 2.49
C LEU A 179 -6.16 5.35 3.32
N GLN A 180 -7.05 4.92 4.20
CA GLN A 180 -6.73 3.94 5.25
C GLN A 180 -7.96 3.34 5.92
N THR A 181 -7.78 2.24 6.66
CA THR A 181 -8.74 1.72 7.65
C THR A 181 -7.99 1.40 8.95
N TYR A 182 -8.54 1.78 10.11
CA TYR A 182 -7.76 1.76 11.37
C TYR A 182 -8.54 1.40 12.65
N ARG A 183 -9.88 1.42 12.63
CA ARG A 183 -10.69 1.17 13.83
C ARG A 183 -12.11 0.73 13.47
N VAL A 184 -12.66 -0.18 14.28
CA VAL A 184 -14.04 -0.66 14.22
C VAL A 184 -15.02 0.53 14.25
N GLY A 185 -16.03 0.50 13.38
CA GLY A 185 -17.01 1.60 13.25
C GLY A 185 -16.52 2.83 12.48
N VAL A 186 -15.31 2.83 11.92
CA VAL A 186 -14.85 3.85 10.95
C VAL A 186 -14.76 3.28 9.54
N GLY A 187 -14.21 2.06 9.41
CA GLY A 187 -13.97 1.43 8.11
C GLY A 187 -12.88 2.13 7.29
N VAL A 188 -12.83 1.81 5.99
CA VAL A 188 -11.96 2.50 5.01
C VAL A 188 -12.44 3.95 4.84
N THR A 189 -11.52 4.90 5.00
CA THR A 189 -11.81 6.32 5.05
C THR A 189 -10.63 7.16 4.52
N VAL A 190 -10.89 8.43 4.21
CA VAL A 190 -9.86 9.44 3.93
C VAL A 190 -9.70 10.33 5.16
N SER A 191 -8.46 10.47 5.65
CA SER A 191 -8.11 11.33 6.79
C SER A 191 -7.13 12.42 6.39
N LYS A 192 -7.18 13.57 7.06
CA LYS A 192 -6.13 14.59 7.01
C LYS A 192 -4.84 14.06 7.65
N PHE A 193 -3.68 14.37 7.07
CA PHE A 193 -2.38 13.98 7.60
C PHE A 193 -1.83 15.02 8.58
N SER A 194 -1.41 16.21 8.12
CA SER A 194 -0.72 17.22 8.94
C SER A 194 -1.55 17.67 10.15
N GLY A 195 -0.90 17.74 11.32
CA GLY A 195 -1.51 18.09 12.60
C GLY A 195 -2.38 17.00 13.26
N SER A 196 -2.70 15.91 12.54
CA SER A 196 -3.48 14.78 13.05
C SER A 196 -2.67 13.89 14.00
N SER A 197 -3.30 12.82 14.52
CA SER A 197 -2.57 11.77 15.23
C SER A 197 -1.51 11.10 14.34
N TRP A 198 -1.82 10.85 13.07
CA TRP A 198 -0.95 10.16 12.10
C TRP A 198 0.37 10.91 11.87
N ASP A 199 0.33 12.23 11.83
CA ASP A 199 1.51 13.10 11.73
C ASP A 199 2.38 13.02 13.00
N LYS A 200 1.73 13.02 14.18
CA LYS A 200 2.34 12.90 15.53
C LYS A 200 2.81 11.48 15.88
N THR A 201 2.52 10.49 15.05
CA THR A 201 2.90 9.08 15.20
C THR A 201 3.67 8.55 13.98
N PHE A 202 4.02 9.42 13.05
CA PHE A 202 4.79 9.09 11.85
C PHE A 202 6.16 8.50 12.20
N VAL A 203 6.50 7.36 11.59
CA VAL A 203 7.81 6.69 11.75
C VAL A 203 8.62 6.75 10.46
N THR A 204 8.03 6.41 9.32
CA THR A 204 8.68 6.41 8.00
C THR A 204 7.65 6.43 6.88
N ALA A 205 8.06 6.81 5.68
CA ALA A 205 7.33 6.55 4.44
C ALA A 205 8.12 5.66 3.49
N ARG A 206 7.42 5.00 2.55
CA ARG A 206 8.00 4.16 1.49
C ARG A 206 7.38 4.43 0.12
N HIS A 207 8.23 4.61 -0.88
CA HIS A 207 7.87 4.53 -2.29
C HIS A 207 8.02 3.08 -2.75
N VAL A 208 6.92 2.42 -3.07
CA VAL A 208 6.89 0.99 -3.44
C VAL A 208 6.76 0.79 -4.95
N ILE A 209 6.15 1.74 -5.64
CA ILE A 209 5.97 1.71 -7.08
C ILE A 209 7.34 2.02 -7.70
N THR A 210 7.78 1.17 -8.61
CA THR A 210 9.07 1.28 -9.31
C THR A 210 8.88 0.80 -10.73
N ASP A 211 9.80 1.19 -11.61
CA ASP A 211 9.76 0.87 -13.03
C ASP A 211 9.59 -0.65 -13.26
N ASP A 212 10.32 -1.47 -12.51
CA ASP A 212 10.23 -2.95 -12.49
C ASP A 212 8.81 -3.48 -12.21
N ASN A 213 8.05 -2.78 -11.37
CA ASN A 213 6.68 -3.15 -10.98
C ASN A 213 5.63 -2.71 -12.02
N THR A 214 5.95 -1.75 -12.89
CA THR A 214 5.02 -1.24 -13.93
C THR A 214 5.05 -2.03 -15.24
N GLY A 215 6.11 -2.81 -15.48
CA GLY A 215 6.26 -3.60 -16.72
C GLY A 215 5.29 -4.79 -16.87
N ASN A 216 4.49 -5.12 -15.85
CA ASN A 216 3.61 -6.30 -15.84
C ASN A 216 2.12 -5.99 -16.11
N THR A 217 1.78 -4.74 -16.44
CA THR A 217 0.42 -4.30 -16.77
C THR A 217 0.37 -3.70 -18.18
N GLY A 218 0.57 -4.52 -19.23
CA GLY A 218 0.51 -3.98 -20.59
C GLY A 218 0.62 -4.95 -21.77
N ASP A 219 1.46 -5.98 -21.73
CA ASP A 219 1.61 -6.89 -22.89
C ASP A 219 0.51 -7.95 -22.91
N ASN A 220 -0.63 -7.58 -23.48
CA ASN A 220 -1.69 -8.49 -23.84
C ASN A 220 -1.66 -8.78 -25.35
N GLY A 221 -0.55 -9.38 -25.80
CA GLY A 221 -0.49 -10.21 -27.00
C GLY A 221 -0.41 -9.45 -28.33
N ASN A 222 0.80 -9.09 -28.73
CA ASN A 222 1.15 -9.04 -30.15
C ASN A 222 2.39 -9.89 -30.47
N THR A 223 2.19 -11.21 -30.56
CA THR A 223 3.21 -12.13 -31.08
C THR A 223 3.28 -12.03 -32.61
N ASP A 224 3.88 -10.95 -33.11
CA ASP A 224 4.33 -10.86 -34.50
C ASP A 224 5.56 -11.76 -34.73
N ASN A 225 5.33 -13.07 -34.68
CA ASN A 225 6.32 -14.07 -35.06
C ASN A 225 6.41 -14.15 -36.60
N SER A 226 7.18 -13.26 -37.21
CA SER A 226 7.45 -13.21 -38.64
C SER A 226 8.91 -13.57 -38.96
N GLY A 227 9.13 -14.82 -39.41
CA GLY A 227 10.40 -15.32 -39.95
C GLY A 227 11.43 -15.71 -38.88
N ASP A 228 12.25 -16.75 -39.07
CA ASP A 228 12.61 -17.45 -40.31
C ASP A 228 12.66 -18.99 -40.12
N ASN A 229 12.67 -19.73 -41.23
CA ASN A 229 12.41 -21.15 -41.32
C ASN A 229 13.65 -21.97 -41.70
N GLY A 230 13.89 -23.08 -40.99
CA GLY A 230 14.45 -24.29 -41.59
C GLY A 230 15.89 -24.66 -41.23
N SER A 231 16.02 -25.79 -40.52
CA SER A 231 16.72 -26.95 -41.12
C SER A 231 16.12 -28.24 -40.56
N ILE A 232 16.16 -29.30 -41.38
CA ILE A 232 15.61 -30.64 -41.13
C ILE A 232 16.78 -31.63 -40.95
N ASP A 233 16.46 -32.84 -40.47
CA ASP A 233 17.31 -34.02 -40.27
C ASP A 233 18.32 -33.97 -39.09
N ASP A 234 18.65 -35.09 -38.43
CA ASP A 234 18.37 -36.50 -38.77
C ASP A 234 18.10 -37.34 -37.49
N GLY A 235 17.52 -38.54 -37.65
CA GLY A 235 17.21 -39.44 -36.52
C GLY A 235 18.35 -40.39 -36.12
N ASN A 236 18.13 -41.22 -35.07
CA ASN A 236 18.36 -42.69 -35.02
C ASN A 236 18.62 -43.27 -33.59
N THR A 237 17.99 -44.41 -33.27
CA THR A 237 18.27 -45.47 -32.23
C THR A 237 18.98 -45.11 -30.90
N GLY A 238 18.52 -45.51 -29.70
CA GLY A 238 17.86 -46.76 -29.28
C GLY A 238 18.75 -47.58 -28.31
N GLY A 239 18.18 -48.18 -27.24
CA GLY A 239 18.82 -49.31 -26.52
C GLY A 239 19.07 -49.21 -25.00
N ASN A 240 18.04 -49.55 -24.22
CA ASN A 240 18.00 -50.37 -22.99
C ASN A 240 19.18 -50.37 -21.96
N ASN A 241 18.85 -50.26 -20.67
CA ASN A 241 18.90 -51.45 -19.78
C ASN A 241 17.98 -51.33 -18.55
N GLU A 242 17.53 -52.46 -18.03
CA GLU A 242 16.60 -52.62 -16.91
C GLU A 242 17.32 -53.03 -15.61
N ASN A 243 16.82 -52.58 -14.44
CA ASN A 243 16.67 -53.33 -13.18
C ASN A 243 15.99 -52.40 -12.16
N ASP A 244 14.82 -52.72 -11.58
CA ASP A 244 14.55 -53.75 -10.55
C ASP A 244 14.79 -53.23 -9.12
N GLY A 245 13.88 -53.56 -8.18
CA GLY A 245 13.96 -53.17 -6.78
C GLY A 245 12.70 -52.49 -6.20
N THR A 246 11.56 -53.20 -6.17
CA THR A 246 10.44 -52.85 -5.28
C THR A 246 10.81 -53.01 -3.81
N ILE A 247 10.61 -51.98 -2.98
CA ILE A 247 10.30 -52.15 -1.55
C ILE A 247 9.12 -51.24 -1.20
N ASP A 248 8.01 -51.89 -0.86
CA ASP A 248 6.91 -51.38 -0.07
C ASP A 248 7.30 -51.53 1.41
N ASP A 249 7.08 -50.50 2.23
CA ASP A 249 7.18 -50.62 3.70
C ASP A 249 6.12 -49.75 4.38
N THR A 250 4.92 -50.32 4.37
CA THR A 250 3.84 -50.18 5.36
C THR A 250 4.22 -49.58 6.73
N GLN A 251 3.38 -48.64 7.17
CA GLN A 251 3.21 -48.22 8.57
C GLN A 251 2.78 -49.39 9.48
N PRO A 252 3.24 -49.47 10.75
CA PRO A 252 2.52 -50.20 11.79
C PRO A 252 1.68 -49.27 12.67
N GLU A 253 0.46 -49.73 12.97
CA GLU A 253 -0.49 -49.12 13.90
C GLU A 253 -0.05 -49.28 15.36
N GLN A 254 -0.61 -48.46 16.27
CA GLN A 254 -1.25 -49.00 17.48
C GLN A 254 -2.56 -48.23 17.78
N SER A 255 -3.66 -48.99 17.73
CA SER A 255 -4.87 -48.80 18.53
C SER A 255 -4.56 -49.14 20.01
N ASP A 256 -5.42 -48.97 21.01
CA ASP A 256 -6.81 -48.50 21.16
C ASP A 256 -6.91 -47.96 22.61
N ASP A 257 -7.91 -47.14 22.92
CA ASP A 257 -8.73 -47.26 24.16
C ASP A 257 -9.75 -46.11 24.22
N SER A 258 -11.01 -46.45 23.99
CA SER A 258 -12.14 -45.57 24.30
C SER A 258 -12.68 -45.91 25.68
N THR A 259 -12.90 -44.91 26.55
CA THR A 259 -14.12 -44.86 27.37
C THR A 259 -14.30 -43.52 28.08
N THR A 260 -15.35 -42.78 27.74
CA THR A 260 -16.13 -42.04 28.73
C THR A 260 -17.09 -43.01 29.43
N PRO A 261 -17.36 -42.81 30.73
CA PRO A 261 -18.75 -42.48 31.03
C PRO A 261 -18.99 -41.39 32.10
N THR A 262 -20.10 -40.73 31.88
CA THR A 262 -20.91 -39.81 32.69
C THR A 262 -21.01 -40.00 34.22
N GLN A 263 -21.07 -38.85 34.90
CA GLN A 263 -22.06 -38.44 35.95
C GLN A 263 -22.22 -39.28 37.24
N SER A 264 -22.06 -38.63 38.42
CA SER A 264 -23.15 -38.35 39.38
C SER A 264 -22.70 -38.25 40.85
N SER A 265 -23.09 -37.16 41.55
CA SER A 265 -23.17 -36.99 43.02
C SER A 265 -21.85 -37.16 43.86
N GLY A 266 -21.65 -36.48 44.99
CA GLY A 266 -22.39 -35.36 45.60
C GLY A 266 -21.86 -35.00 47.01
N ASN A 267 -21.98 -33.71 47.38
CA ASN A 267 -22.08 -33.15 48.74
C ASN A 267 -20.99 -33.42 49.83
N SER A 268 -20.33 -32.36 50.33
CA SER A 268 -20.44 -31.85 51.74
C SER A 268 -19.15 -31.27 52.35
N GLY A 269 -19.28 -30.20 53.18
CA GLY A 269 -18.26 -29.63 54.09
C GLY A 269 -17.55 -28.37 53.56
N HIS A 270 -17.82 -27.13 53.99
CA HIS A 270 -17.46 -26.48 55.29
C HIS A 270 -15.98 -26.70 55.70
N TYR A 271 -15.17 -25.72 56.10
CA TYR A 271 -15.38 -24.35 56.65
C TYR A 271 -14.29 -23.39 56.06
N ASN A 272 -14.11 -22.09 56.33
CA ASN A 272 -14.58 -21.12 57.34
C ASN A 272 -14.54 -19.67 56.73
N ARG A 273 -14.53 -18.60 57.56
CA ARG A 273 -14.22 -17.19 57.23
C ARG A 273 -13.10 -16.63 58.13
N ASN A 274 -12.48 -15.51 57.73
CA ASN A 274 -11.90 -14.42 58.54
C ASN A 274 -10.98 -13.57 57.62
N ARG A 275 -10.97 -12.23 57.61
CA ARG A 275 -11.69 -11.20 58.39
C ARG A 275 -12.33 -10.18 57.46
#